data_AF-A0A7X9MT19-F1
#
_entry.id   AF-A0A7X9MT19-F1
#
_cell.length_a   1.000
_cell.length_b   1.000
_cell.length_c   1.000
_cell.angle_alpha   90.00
_cell.angle_beta   90.00
_cell.angle_gamma   90.00
#
_symmetry.space_group_name_H-M   'P 1'
#
loop_
_entity.id
_entity.type
_entity.pdbx_description
1 polymer ?
#
loop_
_entity_poly.entity_id
_entity_poly.type
_entity_poly.pdbx_seq_one_letter_code
_entity_poly.pdbx_strand_id
1 'polypeptide(L)'
;MHLLQWLSTDEYKQKVISKILVEGAILQFILSFVMIAVYLFTDMEPLFLLLIPFAVFLFYSLARYIFSGIEFANVFTADEVRAAKKRNLLSSIAFCVGMSLLSILMGRSMLDSVMVPLIAGILWFVMNSISLRKSVQKNADL
;
A
#
# COMPACT_ATOMS: atom_id res chain seq x y z
N MET A 1 5.69 -23.01 11.91
CA MET A 1 5.12 -22.01 10.98
C MET A 1 6.18 -20.95 10.75
N HIS A 2 6.76 -20.84 9.56
CA HIS A 2 7.73 -19.79 9.26
C HIS A 2 6.98 -18.45 9.14
N LEU A 3 7.51 -17.37 9.74
CA LEU A 3 6.92 -16.00 9.69
C LEU A 3 6.53 -15.55 8.26
N LEU A 4 7.22 -16.08 7.25
CA LEU A 4 7.00 -15.79 5.84
C LEU A 4 5.69 -16.36 5.27
N GLN A 5 5.15 -17.43 5.84
CA GLN A 5 3.88 -18.03 5.38
C GLN A 5 2.66 -17.12 5.63
N TRP A 6 2.77 -16.14 6.52
CA TRP A 6 1.71 -15.14 6.74
C TRP A 6 1.62 -14.11 5.60
N LEU A 7 2.71 -13.89 4.85
CA LEU A 7 2.77 -12.87 3.80
C LEU A 7 2.09 -13.31 2.50
N SER A 8 2.28 -14.57 2.09
CA SER A 8 1.71 -15.15 0.87
C SER A 8 1.93 -16.66 0.88
N THR A 9 1.10 -17.42 0.18
CA THR A 9 1.35 -18.85 -0.08
C THR A 9 2.35 -19.07 -1.22
N ASP A 10 2.52 -18.09 -2.09
CA ASP A 10 3.46 -18.07 -3.22
C ASP A 10 4.86 -17.61 -2.78
N GLU A 11 5.88 -18.44 -3.00
CA GLU A 11 7.28 -18.20 -2.64
C GLU A 11 7.88 -16.98 -3.36
N TYR A 12 7.53 -16.77 -4.64
CA TYR A 12 8.00 -15.60 -5.39
C TYR A 12 7.49 -14.31 -4.74
N LYS A 13 6.21 -14.30 -4.36
CA LYS A 13 5.61 -13.16 -3.66
C LYS A 13 6.24 -12.92 -2.30
N GLN A 14 6.49 -13.99 -1.52
CA GLN A 14 7.17 -13.87 -0.24
C GLN A 14 8.54 -13.20 -0.37
N LYS A 15 9.35 -13.62 -1.36
CA LYS A 15 10.68 -13.06 -1.62
C LYS A 15 10.61 -11.58 -1.97
N VAL A 16 9.69 -11.19 -2.85
CA VAL A 16 9.52 -9.78 -3.26
C VAL A 16 9.05 -8.91 -2.09
N ILE A 17 8.03 -9.34 -1.34
CA ILE A 17 7.52 -8.55 -0.21
C ILE A 17 8.59 -8.41 0.86
N SER A 18 9.29 -9.50 1.19
CA SER A 18 10.37 -9.47 2.20
C SER A 18 11.49 -8.52 1.80
N LYS A 19 11.89 -8.52 0.52
CA LYS A 19 12.88 -7.58 -0.01
C LYS A 19 12.43 -6.13 0.19
N ILE A 20 11.18 -5.82 -0.17
CA ILE A 20 10.63 -4.46 -0.02
C ILE A 20 10.60 -4.03 1.45
N LEU A 21 10.17 -4.92 2.35
CA LEU A 21 10.13 -4.64 3.78
C LEU A 21 11.53 -4.41 4.37
N VAL A 22 12.52 -5.21 3.95
CA VAL A 22 13.92 -5.04 4.38
C VAL A 22 14.50 -3.73 3.82
N GLU A 23 14.29 -3.42 2.54
CA GLU A 23 14.69 -2.14 1.93
C GLU A 23 14.10 -0.95 2.73
N GLY A 24 12.80 -1.01 3.03
CA GLY A 24 12.12 0.01 3.82
C GLY A 24 12.69 0.10 5.25
N ALA A 25 12.89 -1.03 5.93
CA ALA A 25 13.35 -1.05 7.31
C ALA A 25 14.78 -0.50 7.45
N ILE A 26 15.65 -0.77 6.47
CA ILE A 26 17.00 -0.17 6.41
C ILE A 26 16.90 1.35 6.24
N LEU A 27 16.03 1.83 5.34
CA LEU A 27 15.81 3.28 5.17
C LEU A 27 15.29 3.93 6.46
N GLN A 28 14.33 3.29 7.13
CA GLN A 28 13.81 3.76 8.42
C GLN A 28 14.92 3.82 9.46
N PHE A 29 15.72 2.76 9.57
CA PHE A 29 16.80 2.67 10.55
C PHE A 29 17.80 3.82 10.36
N ILE A 30 18.25 4.04 9.13
CA ILE A 30 19.17 5.15 8.80
C ILE A 30 18.50 6.50 9.14
N LEU A 31 17.24 6.70 8.74
CA LEU A 31 16.56 7.97 8.97
C LEU A 31 16.34 8.24 10.46
N SER A 32 16.11 7.21 11.28
CA SER A 32 16.02 7.36 12.74
C SER A 32 17.30 7.91 13.34
N PHE A 33 18.49 7.49 12.90
CA PHE A 33 19.75 8.10 13.36
C PHE A 33 19.88 9.55 12.92
N VAL A 34 19.46 9.88 11.70
CA VAL A 34 19.43 11.27 11.23
C VAL A 34 18.51 12.11 12.10
N MET A 35 17.31 11.61 12.45
CA MET A 35 16.36 12.33 13.30
C MET A 35 16.87 12.49 14.73
N ILE A 36 17.58 11.50 15.29
CA ILE A 36 18.25 11.64 16.59
C ILE A 36 19.31 12.75 16.52
N ALA A 37 20.10 12.82 15.45
CA ALA A 37 21.07 13.90 15.28
C ALA A 37 20.36 15.26 15.19
N VAL A 38 19.27 15.37 14.41
CA VAL A 38 18.46 16.60 14.30
C VAL A 38 17.91 17.03 15.66
N TYR A 39 17.44 16.10 16.48
CA TYR A 39 16.96 16.37 17.84
C TYR A 39 18.03 17.04 18.72
N LEU A 40 19.30 16.65 18.58
CA LEU A 40 20.39 17.21 19.38
C LEU A 40 20.71 18.67 19.03
N PHE A 41 20.31 19.15 17.86
CA PHE A 41 20.61 20.50 17.37
C PHE A 41 19.37 21.37 17.17
N THR A 42 18.17 20.87 17.47
CA THR A 42 16.90 21.58 17.25
C THR A 42 15.89 21.30 18.35
N ASP A 43 15.00 22.25 18.64
CA ASP A 43 13.90 22.07 19.60
C ASP A 43 12.64 21.44 18.94
N MET A 44 12.84 20.59 17.93
CA MET A 44 11.72 19.93 17.26
C MET A 44 11.00 18.97 18.20
N GLU A 45 9.67 18.92 18.08
CA GLU A 45 8.84 18.02 18.88
C GLU A 45 9.23 16.55 18.62
N PRO A 46 9.52 15.75 19.66
CA PRO A 46 9.96 14.36 19.50
C PRO A 46 8.98 13.49 18.70
N LEU A 47 7.69 13.81 18.76
CA LEU A 47 6.65 13.10 18.01
C LEU A 47 6.86 13.20 16.49
N PHE A 48 7.19 14.39 15.97
CA PHE A 48 7.43 14.57 14.54
C PHE A 48 8.71 13.85 14.10
N LEU A 49 9.75 13.90 14.92
CA LEU A 49 11.02 13.22 14.65
C LEU A 49 10.88 11.71 14.61
N LEU A 50 9.96 11.13 15.41
CA LEU A 50 9.61 9.72 15.33
C LEU A 50 8.72 9.41 14.12
N LEU A 51 7.74 10.28 13.84
CA LEU A 51 6.76 10.04 12.79
C LEU A 51 7.40 9.99 11.39
N ILE A 52 8.41 10.82 11.13
CA ILE A 52 9.04 10.93 9.80
C ILE A 52 9.66 9.58 9.33
N PRO A 53 10.54 8.90 10.09
CA PRO A 53 11.06 7.57 9.74
C PRO A 53 9.98 6.54 9.47
N PHE A 54 8.94 6.48 10.31
CA PHE A 54 7.85 5.52 10.12
C PHE A 54 6.98 5.86 8.91
N ALA A 55 6.71 7.14 8.65
CA ALA A 55 5.99 7.57 7.46
C ALA A 55 6.79 7.19 6.19
N VAL A 56 8.10 7.45 6.18
CA VAL A 56 8.98 7.07 5.06
C VAL A 56 8.98 5.57 4.84
N PHE A 57 9.09 4.76 5.91
CA PHE A 57 8.97 3.30 5.82
C PHE A 57 7.68 2.86 5.13
N LEU A 58 6.54 3.36 5.62
CA LEU A 58 5.22 2.98 5.14
C LEU A 58 5.03 3.39 3.67
N PHE A 59 5.30 4.66 3.34
CA PHE A 59 5.11 5.15 1.97
C PHE A 59 6.08 4.52 0.98
N TYR A 60 7.35 4.33 1.36
CA TYR A 60 8.32 3.66 0.53
C TYR A 60 7.90 2.22 0.22
N SER A 61 7.55 1.46 1.27
CA SER A 61 7.17 0.06 1.15
C SER A 61 5.89 -0.08 0.33
N LEU A 62 4.89 0.77 0.58
CA LEU A 62 3.63 0.79 -0.16
C LEU A 62 3.85 1.13 -1.64
N ALA A 63 4.63 2.18 -1.93
CA ALA A 63 4.93 2.59 -3.30
C ALA A 63 5.67 1.47 -4.05
N ARG A 64 6.71 0.88 -3.44
CA ARG A 64 7.46 -0.23 -4.03
C ARG A 64 6.60 -1.46 -4.26
N TYR A 65 5.71 -1.76 -3.32
CA TYR A 65 4.72 -2.84 -3.47
C TYR A 65 3.82 -2.59 -4.69
N ILE A 66 3.17 -1.41 -4.77
CA ILE A 66 2.32 -1.05 -5.92
C ILE A 66 3.11 -1.14 -7.24
N PHE A 67 4.29 -0.54 -7.30
CA PHE A 67 5.09 -0.51 -8.53
C PHE A 67 5.68 -1.86 -8.91
N SER A 68 5.81 -2.78 -7.96
CA SER A 68 6.28 -4.12 -8.27
C SER A 68 5.24 -4.95 -9.03
N GLY A 69 3.94 -4.61 -8.96
CA GLY A 69 2.88 -5.27 -9.73
C GLY A 69 2.60 -6.72 -9.32
N ILE A 70 3.18 -7.20 -8.21
CA ILE A 70 3.16 -8.62 -7.79
C ILE A 70 1.75 -9.14 -7.58
N GLU A 71 0.82 -8.25 -7.22
CA GLU A 71 -0.57 -8.58 -6.97
C GLU A 71 -1.25 -9.18 -8.22
N PHE A 72 -0.80 -8.77 -9.41
CA PHE A 72 -1.32 -9.21 -10.70
C PHE A 72 -0.30 -10.05 -11.51
N ALA A 73 0.74 -10.60 -10.85
CA ALA A 73 1.81 -11.35 -11.52
C ALA A 73 1.30 -12.48 -12.44
N ASN A 74 0.13 -13.04 -12.15
CA ASN A 74 -0.47 -14.15 -12.90
C ASN A 74 -1.46 -13.71 -14.00
N VAL A 75 -1.48 -12.43 -14.39
CA VAL A 75 -2.37 -11.89 -15.43
C VAL A 75 -1.59 -11.74 -16.73
N PHE A 76 -1.93 -12.52 -17.75
CA PHE A 76 -1.19 -12.57 -19.03
C PHE A 76 -2.07 -12.24 -20.25
N THR A 77 -3.35 -12.59 -20.22
CA THR A 77 -4.24 -12.43 -21.37
C THR A 77 -5.08 -11.16 -21.31
N ALA A 78 -5.55 -10.68 -22.47
CA ALA A 78 -6.42 -9.51 -22.54
C ALA A 78 -7.74 -9.68 -21.75
N ASP A 79 -8.27 -10.90 -21.71
CA ASP A 79 -9.48 -11.23 -20.97
C ASP A 79 -9.25 -11.19 -19.45
N GLU A 80 -8.12 -11.72 -18.97
CA GLU A 80 -7.73 -11.62 -17.57
C GLU A 80 -7.49 -10.16 -17.13
N VAL A 81 -6.90 -9.34 -17.99
CA VAL A 81 -6.73 -7.90 -17.73
C VAL A 81 -8.09 -7.20 -17.61
N ARG A 82 -9.03 -7.50 -18.52
CA ARG A 82 -10.38 -6.93 -18.46
C ARG A 82 -11.13 -7.38 -17.21
N ALA A 83 -11.02 -8.65 -16.84
CA ALA A 83 -11.59 -9.19 -15.62
C ALA A 83 -10.98 -8.54 -14.36
N ALA A 84 -9.66 -8.36 -14.33
CA ALA A 84 -8.95 -7.70 -13.23
C ALA A 84 -9.37 -6.24 -13.06
N LYS A 85 -9.54 -5.48 -14.15
CA LYS A 85 -10.07 -4.10 -14.10
C LYS A 85 -11.47 -4.05 -13.50
N LYS A 86 -12.37 -4.95 -13.95
CA LYS A 86 -13.74 -5.02 -13.43
C LYS A 86 -13.75 -5.40 -11.95
N ARG A 87 -12.93 -6.37 -11.55
CA ARG A 87 -12.76 -6.78 -10.14
C ARG A 87 -12.26 -5.62 -9.30
N ASN A 88 -11.27 -4.88 -9.77
CA ASN A 88 -10.73 -3.72 -9.06
C ASN A 88 -11.78 -2.62 -8.86
N LEU A 89 -12.59 -2.33 -9.88
CA LEU A 89 -13.68 -1.36 -9.75
C LEU A 89 -14.71 -1.83 -8.71
N LEU A 90 -15.15 -3.08 -8.80
CA LEU A 90 -16.13 -3.63 -7.86
C LEU A 90 -15.60 -3.68 -6.43
N SER A 91 -14.35 -4.08 -6.22
CA SER A 91 -13.74 -4.12 -4.89
C SER A 91 -13.57 -2.71 -4.30
N SER A 92 -13.23 -1.72 -5.12
CA SER A 92 -13.12 -0.33 -4.68
C SER A 92 -14.48 0.25 -4.29
N ILE A 93 -15.53 -0.04 -5.06
CA ILE A 93 -16.91 0.36 -4.71
C ILE A 93 -17.37 -0.36 -3.43
N ALA A 94 -17.14 -1.66 -3.32
CA ALA A 94 -17.50 -2.43 -2.13
C ALA A 94 -16.76 -1.91 -0.89
N PHE A 95 -15.49 -1.53 -1.02
CA PHE A 95 -14.71 -0.89 0.03
C PHE A 95 -15.31 0.47 0.43
N CYS A 96 -15.61 1.35 -0.54
CA CYS A 96 -16.28 2.63 -0.26
C CYS A 96 -17.58 2.43 0.51
N VAL A 97 -18.47 1.57 0.01
CA VAL A 97 -19.79 1.33 0.60
C VAL A 97 -19.65 0.72 1.99
N GLY A 98 -18.81 -0.30 2.16
CA GLY A 98 -18.56 -0.95 3.45
C GLY A 98 -18.02 0.03 4.49
N MET A 99 -17.01 0.82 4.12
CA MET A 99 -16.44 1.85 5.01
C MET A 99 -17.44 2.97 5.33
N SER A 100 -18.28 3.36 4.38
CA SER A 100 -19.34 4.36 4.60
C SER A 100 -20.36 3.83 5.61
N LEU A 101 -20.85 2.60 5.43
CA LEU A 101 -21.78 1.98 6.38
C LEU A 101 -21.17 1.86 7.79
N LEU A 102 -19.93 1.39 7.89
CA LEU A 102 -19.22 1.31 9.17
C LEU A 102 -19.09 2.68 9.86
N SER A 103 -18.78 3.73 9.10
CA SER A 103 -18.64 5.07 9.67
C SER A 103 -19.96 5.65 10.19
N ILE A 104 -21.08 5.37 9.50
CA ILE A 104 -22.43 5.77 9.93
C ILE A 104 -22.80 5.03 11.22
N LEU A 105 -22.49 3.72 11.30
CA LEU A 105 -22.72 2.93 12.51
C LEU A 105 -21.89 3.43 13.71
N MET A 106 -20.72 4.02 13.46
CA MET A 106 -19.90 4.67 14.48
C MET A 106 -20.38 6.07 14.87
N GLY A 107 -21.49 6.55 14.31
CA GLY A 107 -22.07 7.84 14.62
C GLY A 107 -21.29 9.05 14.08
N ARG A 108 -20.50 8.87 13.01
CA ARG A 108 -19.80 9.98 12.36
C ARG A 108 -20.76 10.87 11.57
N SER A 109 -20.31 12.10 11.27
CA SER A 109 -21.07 13.03 10.45
C SER A 109 -21.33 12.43 9.06
N MET A 110 -22.50 12.69 8.46
CA MET A 110 -22.83 12.18 7.12
C MET A 110 -21.79 12.59 6.07
N LEU A 111 -21.20 13.77 6.22
CA LEU A 111 -20.16 14.27 5.32
C LEU A 111 -18.88 13.42 5.46
N ASP A 112 -18.38 13.21 6.68
CA ASP A 112 -17.19 12.38 6.91
C ASP A 112 -17.42 10.94 6.49
N SER A 113 -18.63 10.44 6.73
CA SER A 113 -19.07 9.09 6.39
C SER A 113 -19.10 8.81 4.89
N VAL A 114 -19.16 9.84 4.06
CA VAL A 114 -19.13 9.68 2.59
C VAL A 114 -17.80 10.12 2.02
N MET A 115 -17.28 11.28 2.43
CA MET A 115 -16.07 11.87 1.86
C MET A 115 -14.82 11.04 2.15
N VAL A 116 -14.62 10.59 3.40
CA VAL A 116 -13.41 9.84 3.77
C VAL A 116 -13.36 8.49 3.04
N PRO A 117 -14.42 7.66 3.05
CA PRO A 117 -14.45 6.42 2.27
C PRO A 117 -14.31 6.62 0.77
N LEU A 118 -14.90 7.70 0.22
CA LEU A 118 -14.79 8.01 -1.21
C LEU A 118 -13.34 8.27 -1.62
N ILE A 119 -12.64 9.14 -0.88
CA ILE A 119 -11.22 9.43 -1.14
C ILE A 119 -10.39 8.14 -0.99
N ALA A 120 -10.63 7.37 0.08
CA ALA A 120 -9.90 6.14 0.33
C ALA A 120 -10.13 5.09 -0.78
N GLY A 121 -11.35 4.94 -1.28
CA GLY A 121 -11.62 4.02 -2.38
C GLY A 121 -11.12 4.48 -3.74
N ILE A 122 -11.10 5.80 -4.00
CA ILE A 122 -10.41 6.35 -5.19
C ILE A 122 -8.92 6.02 -5.12
N LEU A 123 -8.28 6.25 -3.97
CA LEU A 123 -6.88 5.92 -3.77
C LEU A 123 -6.63 4.41 -3.98
N TRP A 124 -7.46 3.55 -3.37
CA TRP A 124 -7.38 2.10 -3.54
C TRP A 124 -7.50 1.69 -5.03
N PHE A 125 -8.48 2.26 -5.74
CA PHE A 125 -8.69 1.99 -7.16
C PHE A 125 -7.47 2.38 -8.00
N VAL A 126 -6.90 3.56 -7.74
CA VAL A 126 -5.71 4.08 -8.44
C VAL A 126 -4.50 3.20 -8.17
N MET A 127 -4.24 2.86 -6.91
CA MET A 127 -3.12 1.99 -6.51
C MET A 127 -3.16 0.66 -7.26
N ASN A 128 -4.31 -0.02 -7.25
CA ASN A 128 -4.48 -1.30 -7.93
C ASN A 128 -4.40 -1.18 -9.45
N SER A 129 -4.86 -0.07 -10.02
CA SER A 129 -4.75 0.20 -11.45
C SER A 129 -3.30 0.40 -11.89
N ILE A 130 -2.50 1.09 -11.06
CA ILE A 130 -1.05 1.25 -11.29
C ILE A 130 -0.35 -0.12 -11.20
N SER A 131 -0.65 -0.90 -10.15
CA SER A 131 -0.11 -2.25 -9.96
C SER A 131 -0.42 -3.17 -11.14
N LEU A 132 -1.67 -3.18 -11.61
CA LEU A 132 -2.10 -3.96 -12.77
C LEU A 132 -1.36 -3.52 -14.05
N ARG A 133 -1.26 -2.20 -14.30
CA ARG A 133 -0.54 -1.68 -15.47
C ARG A 133 0.93 -2.11 -15.46
N LYS A 134 1.58 -2.06 -14.29
CA LYS A 134 2.98 -2.48 -14.14
C LYS A 134 3.16 -3.98 -14.33
N SER A 135 2.23 -4.80 -13.84
CA SER A 135 2.28 -6.23 -14.07
C SER A 135 2.12 -6.59 -15.55
N VAL A 136 1.16 -5.98 -16.25
CA VAL A 136 0.95 -6.21 -17.69
C VAL A 136 2.17 -5.80 -18.49
N GLN A 137 2.81 -4.67 -18.15
CA GLN A 137 4.05 -4.24 -18.79
C GLN A 137 5.15 -5.29 -18.61
N LYS A 138 5.38 -5.77 -17.38
CA LYS A 138 6.40 -6.80 -17.11
C LYS A 138 6.14 -8.13 -17.79
N ASN A 139 4.87 -8.53 -17.89
CA ASN A 139 4.48 -9.79 -18.50
C ASN A 139 4.51 -9.74 -20.04
N ALA A 140 4.45 -8.55 -20.64
CA ALA A 140 4.63 -8.37 -22.09
C ALA A 140 6.10 -8.39 -22.51
N ASP A 141 7.03 -8.14 -21.58
CA ASP A 141 8.48 -8.17 -21.81
C ASP A 141 9.08 -9.59 -21.65
N LEU A 142 8.27 -10.59 -21.28
CA LEU A 142 8.63 -12.01 -21.08
C LEU A 142 8.07 -12.88 -22.21
#